data_AF-A0A957RAD4-F1
#
_entry.id   AF-A0A957RAD4-F1
#
_cell.length_a   1.000
_cell.length_b   1.000
_cell.length_c   1.000
_cell.angle_alpha   90.00
_cell.angle_beta   90.00
_cell.angle_gamma   90.00
#
_symmetry.space_group_name_H-M   'P 1'
#
loop_
_entity.id
_entity.type
_entity.pdbx_description
1 polymer ?
#
loop_
_entity_poly.entity_id
_entity_poly.type
_entity_poly.pdbx_seq_one_letter_code
_entity_poly.pdbx_strand_id
1 'polypeptide(L)'
;AVLDEIALESGKSVPQIAINWLLQRPSVANVIIGARNEAQLRDNLGAIGWSLTSSQIARLDAASEVTLPYPYWHQRGFQERNPPPV
;
A
#
# COMPACT_ATOMS: atom_id res chain seq x y z
N ALA A 1 -7.57 12.49 3.55
CA ALA A 1 -7.46 11.02 3.73
C ALA A 1 -6.04 10.69 4.19
N VAL A 2 -5.77 9.49 4.73
CA VAL A 2 -4.42 9.12 5.25
C VAL A 2 -3.31 9.34 4.21
N LEU A 3 -3.59 9.14 2.92
CA LEU A 3 -2.67 9.45 1.82
C LEU A 3 -2.27 10.93 1.78
N ASP A 4 -3.22 11.85 1.95
CA ASP A 4 -2.97 13.30 1.88
C ASP A 4 -2.13 13.76 3.08
N GLU A 5 -2.40 13.22 4.26
CA GLU A 5 -1.63 13.51 5.48
C GLU A 5 -0.17 13.08 5.33
N ILE A 6 0.06 11.85 4.86
CA ILE A 6 1.40 11.31 4.68
C ILE A 6 2.14 12.03 3.54
N ALA A 7 1.43 12.43 2.49
CA ALA A 7 1.97 13.27 1.42
C ALA A 7 2.50 14.61 1.96
N LEU A 8 1.72 15.28 2.81
CA LEU A 8 2.11 16.52 3.48
C LEU A 8 3.32 16.32 4.42
N GLU A 9 3.29 15.28 5.25
CA GLU A 9 4.40 14.94 6.17
C GLU A 9 5.70 14.65 5.44
N SER A 10 5.63 14.00 4.28
CA SER A 10 6.80 13.51 3.54
C SER A 10 7.30 14.53 2.50
N GLY A 11 6.51 15.57 2.20
CA GLY A 11 6.78 16.48 1.09
C GLY A 11 6.76 15.80 -0.28
N LYS A 12 5.96 14.75 -0.43
CA LYS A 12 5.86 13.90 -1.64
C LYS A 12 4.43 13.96 -2.19
N SER A 13 4.28 13.71 -3.48
CA SER A 13 2.95 13.70 -4.08
C SER A 13 2.16 12.44 -3.67
N VAL A 14 0.82 12.51 -3.70
CA VAL A 14 -0.03 11.35 -3.41
C VAL A 14 0.29 10.13 -4.30
N PRO A 15 0.51 10.27 -5.63
CA PRO A 15 0.99 9.17 -6.47
C PRO A 15 2.30 8.56 -5.97
N GLN A 16 3.25 9.39 -5.54
CA GLN A 16 4.53 8.91 -4.99
C GLN A 16 4.34 8.12 -3.69
N ILE A 17 3.48 8.59 -2.77
CA ILE A 17 3.15 7.84 -1.55
C ILE A 17 2.55 6.47 -1.90
N ALA A 18 1.56 6.44 -2.80
CA ALA A 18 0.87 5.21 -3.16
C ALA A 18 1.80 4.19 -3.83
N ILE A 19 2.65 4.63 -4.75
CA ILE A 19 3.63 3.77 -5.44
C ILE A 19 4.69 3.28 -4.45
N ASN A 20 5.24 4.17 -3.60
CA ASN A 20 6.26 3.80 -2.61
C ASN A 20 5.70 2.79 -1.59
N TRP A 21 4.44 2.95 -1.15
CA TRP A 21 3.76 1.98 -0.30
C TRP A 21 3.65 0.61 -0.97
N LEU A 22 3.18 0.55 -2.22
CA LEU A 22 3.09 -0.72 -2.96
C LEU A 22 4.45 -1.41 -3.12
N LEU A 23 5.51 -0.65 -3.42
CA LEU A 23 6.88 -1.17 -3.58
C LEU A 23 7.46 -1.76 -2.28
N GLN A 24 6.94 -1.38 -1.12
CA GLN A 24 7.40 -1.90 0.18
C GLN A 24 6.55 -3.08 0.69
N ARG A 25 5.51 -3.49 -0.03
CA ARG A 25 4.66 -4.62 0.39
C ARG A 25 5.29 -5.96 -0.01
N PRO A 26 5.50 -6.90 0.93
CA PRO A 26 6.12 -8.20 0.62
C PRO A 26 5.36 -9.02 -0.44
N SER A 27 4.04 -8.85 -0.54
CA SER A 27 3.19 -9.58 -1.50
C SER A 27 3.18 -8.97 -2.90
N VAL A 28 3.82 -7.82 -3.13
CA VAL A 28 3.82 -7.10 -4.40
C VAL A 28 5.17 -7.31 -5.08
N ALA A 29 5.19 -8.11 -6.14
CA ALA A 29 6.43 -8.39 -6.88
C ALA A 29 6.84 -7.25 -7.83
N ASN A 30 5.85 -6.63 -8.50
CA ASN A 30 6.08 -5.59 -9.49
C ASN A 30 4.94 -4.56 -9.44
N VAL A 31 5.23 -3.30 -9.77
CA VAL A 31 4.24 -2.21 -9.88
C VAL A 31 4.25 -1.70 -11.32
N ILE A 32 3.08 -1.74 -11.97
CA ILE A 32 2.88 -1.19 -13.32
C ILE A 32 2.25 0.20 -13.16
N ILE A 33 2.91 1.23 -13.69
CA ILE A 33 2.42 2.61 -13.64
C ILE A 33 2.07 3.13 -15.04
N GLY A 34 0.95 3.83 -15.13
CA GLY A 34 0.55 4.58 -16.33
C GLY A 34 0.67 6.08 -16.10
N ALA A 35 0.93 6.83 -17.17
CA ALA A 35 0.92 8.29 -17.15
C ALA A 35 0.35 8.81 -18.48
N ARG A 36 -0.47 9.87 -18.43
CA ARG A 36 -1.04 10.49 -19.64
C ARG A 36 -0.13 11.52 -20.28
N ASN A 37 0.86 12.00 -19.54
CA ASN A 37 1.84 12.97 -19.99
C ASN A 37 3.17 12.78 -19.24
N GLU A 38 4.18 13.48 -19.72
CA GLU A 38 5.54 13.39 -19.19
C GLU A 38 5.65 13.87 -17.73
N ALA A 39 4.92 14.92 -17.35
CA ALA A 39 4.97 15.46 -16.00
C ALA A 39 4.49 14.43 -14.96
N GLN A 40 3.39 13.72 -15.26
CA GLN A 40 2.91 12.62 -14.41
C GLN A 40 3.90 11.45 -14.37
N LEU A 41 4.52 11.11 -15.50
CA LEU A 41 5.52 10.04 -15.54
C LEU A 41 6.71 10.38 -14.64
N ARG A 42 7.23 11.60 -14.75
CA ARG A 42 8.34 12.09 -13.91
C ARG A 42 7.96 12.10 -12.43
N ASP A 43 6.75 12.53 -12.10
CA ASP A 43 6.27 12.52 -10.72
C ASP A 43 6.18 11.10 -10.16
N ASN A 44 5.57 10.16 -10.91
CA ASN A 44 5.48 8.75 -10.51
C ASN A 44 6.86 8.12 -10.30
N LEU A 45 7.83 8.43 -11.17
CA LEU A 45 9.20 7.92 -11.04
C LEU A 45 9.92 8.49 -9.80
N GLY A 46 9.49 9.65 -9.28
CA GLY A 46 10.00 10.20 -8.02
C GLY A 46 9.58 9.42 -6.77
N ALA A 47 8.79 8.34 -6.92
CA ALA A 47 8.41 7.46 -5.83
C ALA A 47 9.56 6.59 -5.29
N ILE A 48 10.70 6.52 -5.99
CA ILE A 48 11.87 5.73 -5.60
C ILE A 48 12.97 6.60 -4.98
N GLY A 49 13.98 5.97 -4.34
CA GLY A 49 15.12 6.66 -3.74
C GLY A 49 14.88 7.18 -2.30
N TRP A 50 13.73 6.84 -1.73
CA TRP A 50 13.36 7.10 -0.33
C TRP A 50 12.33 6.04 0.09
N SER A 51 12.03 5.96 1.38
CA SER A 51 11.09 4.96 1.92
C SER A 51 10.17 5.59 2.95
N LEU A 52 8.90 5.20 2.91
CA LEU A 52 7.96 5.44 4.01
C LEU A 52 8.47 4.79 5.30
N THR A 53 8.21 5.46 6.42
CA THR A 53 8.50 4.90 7.74
C THR A 53 7.52 3.77 8.08
N SER A 54 7.90 2.87 8.99
CA SER A 54 7.01 1.80 9.47
C SER A 54 5.69 2.32 10.02
N SER A 55 5.69 3.49 10.66
CA SER A 55 4.48 4.14 11.17
C SER A 55 3.56 4.62 10.04
N GLN A 56 4.12 5.18 8.96
CA GLN A 56 3.35 5.60 7.79
C GLN A 56 2.78 4.39 7.04
N ILE A 57 3.56 3.32 6.90
CA ILE A 57 3.09 2.05 6.31
C ILE A 57 1.92 1.49 7.13
N ALA A 58 2.05 1.41 8.46
CA ALA A 58 0.98 0.90 9.32
C ALA A 58 -0.33 1.71 9.21
N ARG A 59 -0.23 3.04 9.09
CA ARG A 59 -1.41 3.91 8.87
C ARG A 59 -2.06 3.64 7.51
N LEU A 60 -1.28 3.44 6.46
CA LEU A 60 -1.78 3.13 5.11
C LEU A 60 -2.42 1.73 5.04
N ASP A 61 -1.80 0.76 5.71
CA ASP A 61 -2.32 -0.61 5.82
C ASP A 61 -3.67 -0.61 6.54
N ALA A 62 -3.78 0.07 7.68
CA ALA A 62 -5.03 0.20 8.43
C ALA A 62 -6.12 0.90 7.64
N ALA A 63 -5.78 1.97 6.89
CA ALA A 63 -6.73 2.66 6.04
C ALA A 63 -7.18 1.83 4.82
N SER A 64 -6.39 0.82 4.43
CA SER A 64 -6.66 -0.06 3.29
C SER A 64 -7.32 -1.39 3.70
N GLU A 65 -7.54 -1.63 4.99
CA GLU A 65 -8.20 -2.85 5.44
C GLU A 65 -9.63 -2.92 4.88
N VAL A 66 -9.96 -4.07 4.31
CA VAL A 66 -11.29 -4.40 3.83
C VAL A 66 -11.80 -5.65 4.54
N THR A 67 -13.09 -5.71 4.80
CA THR A 67 -13.73 -6.92 5.33
C THR A 67 -13.45 -8.08 4.40
N LEU A 68 -12.92 -9.18 4.94
CA LEU A 68 -12.64 -10.38 4.15
C LEU A 68 -13.94 -10.92 3.53
N PRO A 69 -13.89 -11.43 2.29
CA PRO A 69 -15.06 -12.07 1.68
C PRO A 69 -15.45 -13.34 2.46
N TYR A 70 -16.73 -13.72 2.41
CA TYR A 70 -17.17 -15.02 2.90
C TYR A 70 -16.46 -16.14 2.11
N PRO A 71 -16.02 -17.25 2.76
CA PRO A 71 -16.16 -17.58 4.18
C PRO A 71 -15.02 -17.07 5.08
N TYR A 72 -14.01 -16.41 4.51
CA TYR A 72 -12.74 -16.12 5.19
C TYR A 72 -12.87 -15.22 6.43
N TRP A 73 -13.83 -14.29 6.48
CA TRP A 73 -14.01 -13.42 7.65
C TRP A 73 -14.40 -14.19 8.92
N HIS A 74 -15.34 -15.15 8.83
CA HIS A 74 -15.82 -15.88 10.00
C HIS A 74 -14.86 -17.02 10.37
N GLN A 75 -14.09 -17.52 9.40
CA GLN A 75 -13.08 -18.55 9.63
C GLN A 75 -11.79 -18.02 10.27
N ARG A 76 -11.51 -16.70 10.17
CA ARG A 76 -10.28 -16.07 10.68
C ARG A 76 -10.00 -16.37 12.17
N GLY A 77 -11.04 -16.56 12.98
CA GLY A 77 -10.94 -16.89 14.40
C GLY A 77 -10.81 -18.38 14.74
N PHE A 78 -10.91 -19.28 13.76
CA PHE A 78 -10.91 -20.73 13.97
C PHE A 78 -9.67 -21.41 13.38
N GLN A 79 -8.47 -20.87 13.64
CA GLN A 79 -7.21 -21.39 13.06
C GLN A 79 -6.96 -22.88 13.38
N GLU A 80 -7.37 -23.37 14.55
CA GLU A 80 -7.28 -24.79 14.90
C GLU A 80 -8.13 -25.68 13.98
N ARG A 81 -9.26 -25.17 13.47
CA ARG A 81 -10.20 -25.91 12.61
C ARG A 81 -9.95 -25.67 11.12
N ASN A 82 -9.31 -24.56 10.77
CA ASN A 82 -8.98 -24.18 9.41
C ASN A 82 -7.52 -23.67 9.33
N PRO A 83 -6.53 -24.56 9.47
CA PRO A 83 -5.13 -24.18 9.35
C PRO A 83 -4.85 -23.66 7.93
N PRO A 84 -3.97 -22.65 7.77
CA PRO A 84 -3.56 -22.20 6.45
C PRO A 84 -2.87 -23.35 5.69
N PRO A 85 -3.04 -23.43 4.35
CA PRO A 85 -2.30 -24.39 3.55
C PRO A 85 -0.79 -24.19 3.73
N VAL A 86 -0.06 -25.31 3.83
CA VAL A 86 1.41 -25.34 3.85
C VAL A 86 2.01 -25.13 2.47
#